data_AF-N2ANV7-F1
#
_entry.id   AF-N2ANV7-F1
#
_cell.length_a   1.000
_cell.length_b   1.000
_cell.length_c   1.000
_cell.angle_alpha   90.00
_cell.angle_beta   90.00
_cell.angle_gamma   90.00
#
_symmetry.space_group_name_H-M   'P 1'
#
loop_
_entity.id
_entity.type
_entity.pdbx_description
1 polymer ?
#
loop_
_entity_poly.entity_id
_entity_poly.type
_entity_poly.pdbx_seq_one_letter_code
_entity_poly.pdbx_strand_id
1 'polypeptide(L)'
;MESKNTGLSIEDKIQIALMVKAMMKEEKKKPKFPRDWIVLRKEIEEYCRYENEKGKFAFSTLQAKIYDAIRVCLDISRFDEMTESQVRKAREVFNFIKQERDIGD
;
A
#
# COMPACT_ATOMS: atom_id res chain seq x y z
N MET A 1 6.34 -10.62 58.72
CA MET A 1 6.16 -11.00 57.30
C MET A 1 6.12 -9.72 56.50
N GLU A 2 7.24 -9.29 55.93
CA GLU A 2 7.31 -8.08 55.10
C GLU A 2 7.00 -8.45 53.66
N SER A 3 5.91 -7.89 53.13
CA SER A 3 5.51 -8.03 51.74
C SER A 3 6.57 -7.37 50.84
N LYS A 4 7.26 -8.18 50.02
CA LYS A 4 8.17 -7.70 48.98
C LYS A 4 7.36 -6.85 48.01
N ASN A 5 7.61 -5.54 47.99
CA ASN A 5 7.06 -4.63 47.01
C ASN A 5 7.62 -4.98 45.63
N THR A 6 6.88 -5.75 44.84
CA THR A 6 7.24 -6.18 43.47
C THR A 6 6.92 -5.09 42.44
N GLY A 7 7.32 -3.86 42.72
CA GLY A 7 7.18 -2.74 41.79
C GLY A 7 8.49 -2.53 41.02
N LEU A 8 8.48 -2.79 39.71
CA LEU A 8 9.58 -2.40 38.82
C LEU A 8 9.85 -0.89 38.95
N SER A 9 11.13 -0.52 39.10
CA SER A 9 11.54 0.87 39.15
C SER A 9 11.26 1.57 37.81
N ILE A 10 11.28 2.91 37.82
CA ILE A 10 11.09 3.69 36.60
C ILE A 10 12.21 3.41 35.60
N GLU A 11 13.44 3.27 36.08
CA GLU A 11 14.61 2.94 35.26
C GLU A 11 14.47 1.57 34.60
N ASP A 12 14.02 0.55 35.36
CA ASP A 12 13.80 -0.78 34.80
C ASP A 12 12.72 -0.77 33.71
N LYS A 13 11.65 0.00 33.91
CA LYS A 13 10.58 0.14 32.90
C LYS A 13 11.09 0.79 31.62
N ILE A 14 11.94 1.82 31.75
CA ILE A 14 12.56 2.49 30.60
C ILE A 14 13.49 1.52 29.86
N GLN A 15 14.30 0.76 30.60
CA GLN A 15 15.27 -0.17 30.01
C GLN A 15 14.59 -1.34 29.30
N ILE A 16 13.53 -1.90 29.90
CA ILE A 16 12.67 -2.90 29.25
C ILE A 16 12.04 -2.33 27.98
N ALA A 17 11.49 -1.11 28.02
CA ALA A 17 10.89 -0.49 26.85
C ALA A 17 11.90 -0.28 25.70
N LEU A 18 13.14 0.10 26.01
CA LEU A 18 14.22 0.24 25.03
C LEU A 18 14.65 -1.10 24.44
N MET A 19 14.75 -2.15 25.26
CA MET A 19 15.08 -3.50 24.80
C MET A 19 13.98 -4.07 23.91
N VAL A 20 12.70 -3.96 24.31
CA VAL A 20 11.57 -4.38 23.48
C VAL A 20 11.54 -3.60 22.17
N LYS A 21 11.78 -2.30 22.19
CA LYS A 21 11.87 -1.47 20.98
C LYS A 21 13.02 -1.89 20.06
N ALA A 22 14.15 -2.33 20.62
CA ALA A 22 15.29 -2.83 19.85
C ALA A 22 15.00 -4.22 19.27
N MET A 23 14.35 -5.11 20.02
CA MET A 23 13.91 -6.44 19.55
C MET A 23 12.82 -6.33 18.46
N MET A 24 11.92 -5.36 18.59
CA MET A 24 10.86 -5.03 17.63
C MET A 24 11.36 -4.18 16.46
N LYS A 25 12.63 -3.78 16.45
CA LYS A 25 13.26 -3.12 15.31
C LYS A 25 13.56 -4.21 14.27
N GLU A 26 12.51 -4.84 13.76
CA GLU A 26 12.57 -5.56 12.51
C GLU A 26 13.24 -4.61 11.51
N GLU A 27 14.32 -5.06 10.89
CA GLU A 27 14.88 -4.38 9.73
C GLU A 27 13.69 -4.04 8.85
N LYS A 28 13.40 -2.74 8.68
CA LYS A 28 12.31 -2.28 7.82
C LYS A 28 12.61 -2.85 6.45
N LYS A 29 12.08 -4.03 6.15
CA LYS A 29 12.19 -4.68 4.84
C LYS A 29 11.58 -3.66 3.91
N LYS A 30 12.44 -3.01 3.10
CA LYS A 30 11.96 -2.06 2.11
C LYS A 30 10.85 -2.78 1.35
N PRO A 31 9.67 -2.17 1.22
CA PRO A 31 8.59 -2.69 0.40
C PRO A 31 9.15 -3.19 -0.92
N LYS A 32 9.17 -4.52 -1.12
CA LYS A 32 9.68 -5.10 -2.36
C LYS A 32 8.49 -5.27 -3.27
N PHE A 33 8.14 -4.20 -3.97
CA PHE A 33 7.11 -4.26 -4.99
C PHE A 33 7.48 -5.28 -6.06
N PRO A 34 6.52 -6.07 -6.55
CA PRO A 34 6.68 -6.84 -7.78
C PRO A 34 7.20 -5.94 -8.91
N ARG A 35 8.10 -6.44 -9.76
CA ARG A 35 8.64 -5.62 -10.87
C ARG A 35 7.53 -5.20 -11.81
N ASP A 36 6.60 -6.11 -12.08
CA ASP A 36 5.49 -5.89 -12.99
C ASP A 36 4.48 -4.89 -12.41
N TRP A 37 4.38 -4.78 -11.08
CA TRP A 37 3.60 -3.72 -10.43
C TRP A 37 4.21 -2.34 -10.70
N ILE A 38 5.54 -2.21 -10.66
CA ILE A 38 6.22 -0.93 -10.94
C ILE A 38 5.93 -0.49 -12.38
N VAL A 39 5.90 -1.43 -13.32
CA VAL A 39 5.55 -1.16 -14.72
C VAL A 39 4.08 -0.73 -14.82
N LEU A 40 3.15 -1.52 -14.26
CA LEU A 40 1.72 -1.20 -14.26
C LEU A 40 1.43 0.16 -13.62
N ARG A 41 2.11 0.48 -12.53
CA ARG A 41 1.98 1.77 -11.85
C ARG A 41 2.30 2.94 -12.78
N LYS A 42 3.38 2.84 -13.58
CA LYS A 42 3.73 3.88 -14.55
C LYS A 42 2.67 4.05 -15.62
N GLU A 43 2.13 2.95 -16.14
CA GLU A 43 1.06 3.01 -17.14
C GLU A 43 -0.23 3.64 -16.58
N ILE A 44 -0.58 3.35 -15.32
CA ILE A 44 -1.70 4.01 -14.63
C ILE A 44 -1.43 5.51 -14.50
N GLU A 45 -0.21 5.91 -14.12
CA GLU A 45 0.17 7.32 -14.01
C GLU A 45 0.11 8.03 -15.37
N GLU A 46 0.56 7.40 -16.45
CA GLU A 46 0.48 7.94 -17.81
C GLU A 46 -0.96 8.12 -18.27
N TYR A 47 -1.82 7.11 -18.04
CA TYR A 47 -3.24 7.21 -18.33
C TYR A 47 -3.91 8.35 -17.55
N CYS A 48 -3.62 8.47 -16.25
CA CYS A 48 -4.19 9.55 -15.44
C CYS A 48 -3.72 10.93 -15.90
N ARG A 49 -2.46 11.06 -16.35
CA ARG A 49 -1.94 12.32 -16.93
C ARG A 49 -2.70 12.67 -18.20
N TYR A 50 -2.85 11.71 -19.10
CA TYR A 50 -3.57 11.89 -20.37
C TYR A 50 -5.03 12.34 -20.17
N GLU A 51 -5.77 11.70 -19.26
CA GLU A 51 -7.17 12.07 -18.96
C GLU A 51 -7.28 13.44 -18.27
N ASN A 52 -6.27 13.82 -17.49
CA ASN A 52 -6.19 15.15 -16.88
C ASN A 52 -5.89 16.24 -17.91
N GLU A 53 -5.00 15.97 -18.87
CA GLU A 53 -4.69 16.88 -19.99
C GLU A 53 -5.90 17.10 -20.90
N LYS A 54 -6.76 16.08 -21.06
CA LYS A 54 -8.06 16.22 -21.73
C LYS A 54 -9.09 17.05 -20.95
N GLY A 55 -8.81 17.43 -19.71
CA GLY A 55 -9.75 18.13 -18.84
C GLY A 55 -10.92 17.26 -18.35
N LYS A 56 -10.87 15.94 -18.54
CA LYS A 56 -11.95 15.02 -18.15
C LYS A 56 -11.96 14.75 -16.65
N PHE A 57 -10.79 14.56 -16.05
CA PHE A 57 -10.66 14.25 -14.62
C PHE A 57 -9.40 14.83 -14.00
N ALA A 58 -9.48 15.26 -12.75
CA ALA A 58 -8.29 15.57 -11.97
C ALA A 58 -7.44 14.30 -11.77
N PHE A 59 -6.13 14.40 -12.06
CA PHE A 59 -5.18 13.30 -11.96
C PHE A 59 -5.31 12.49 -10.67
N SER A 60 -5.28 13.17 -9.52
CA SER A 60 -5.31 12.53 -8.19
C SER A 60 -6.61 11.76 -7.93
N THR A 61 -7.73 12.28 -8.44
CA THR A 61 -9.05 11.65 -8.26
C THR A 61 -9.15 10.37 -9.07
N LEU A 62 -8.70 10.39 -10.33
CA LEU A 62 -8.73 9.20 -11.18
C LEU A 62 -7.76 8.12 -10.68
N GLN A 63 -6.55 8.53 -10.29
CA GLN A 63 -5.56 7.61 -9.73
C GLN A 63 -6.07 6.93 -8.45
N ALA A 64 -6.67 7.69 -7.54
CA ALA A 64 -7.24 7.13 -6.31
C ALA A 64 -8.33 6.10 -6.62
N LYS A 65 -9.26 6.41 -7.53
CA LYS A 65 -10.32 5.47 -7.94
C LYS A 65 -9.76 4.16 -8.52
N ILE A 66 -8.74 4.24 -9.37
CA ILE A 66 -8.11 3.04 -9.94
C ILE A 66 -7.43 2.21 -8.85
N TYR A 67 -6.66 2.84 -7.96
CA TYR A 67 -5.98 2.14 -6.88
C TYR A 67 -6.95 1.53 -5.87
N ASP A 68 -8.05 2.21 -5.55
CA ASP A 68 -9.09 1.69 -4.67
C ASP A 68 -9.78 0.47 -5.28
N ALA A 69 -10.14 0.53 -6.56
CA ALA A 69 -10.71 -0.60 -7.28
C ALA A 69 -9.77 -1.81 -7.27
N ILE A 70 -8.48 -1.61 -7.58
CA ILE A 70 -7.49 -2.69 -7.55
C ILE A 70 -7.38 -3.30 -6.14
N ARG A 71 -7.30 -2.46 -5.09
CA ARG A 71 -7.21 -2.96 -3.71
C ARG A 71 -8.42 -3.79 -3.31
N VAL A 72 -9.62 -3.34 -3.65
CA VAL A 72 -10.87 -4.06 -3.39
C VAL A 72 -10.91 -5.38 -4.15
N CYS A 73 -10.59 -5.38 -5.45
CA CYS A 73 -10.63 -6.60 -6.27
C CYS A 73 -9.59 -7.66 -5.87
N LEU A 74 -8.46 -7.23 -5.32
CA LEU A 74 -7.38 -8.12 -4.91
C LEU A 74 -7.43 -8.52 -3.44
N ASP A 75 -8.32 -7.91 -2.65
CA ASP A 75 -8.41 -8.04 -1.20
C ASP A 75 -7.06 -7.77 -0.51
N ILE A 76 -6.43 -6.64 -0.84
CA ILE A 76 -5.14 -6.22 -0.28
C ILE A 76 -5.22 -4.84 0.36
N SER A 77 -4.53 -4.68 1.49
CA SER A 77 -4.43 -3.40 2.18
C SER A 77 -3.40 -2.49 1.52
N ARG A 78 -2.27 -3.08 1.08
CA ARG A 78 -1.12 -2.39 0.51
C ARG A 78 -0.59 -3.09 -0.73
N PHE A 79 -0.06 -2.32 -1.66
CA PHE A 79 0.48 -2.84 -2.92
C PHE A 79 1.81 -3.57 -2.80
N ASP A 80 2.52 -3.44 -1.68
CA ASP A 80 3.74 -4.20 -1.43
C ASP A 80 3.49 -5.58 -0.81
N GLU A 81 2.24 -5.88 -0.46
CA GLU A 81 1.76 -7.22 -0.11
C GLU A 81 1.34 -8.02 -1.36
N MET A 82 1.40 -7.39 -2.54
CA MET A 82 0.94 -7.97 -3.79
C MET A 82 1.89 -9.07 -4.30
N THR A 83 1.30 -10.18 -4.73
CA THR A 83 2.02 -11.26 -5.44
C THR A 83 2.05 -11.02 -6.95
N GLU A 84 2.98 -11.65 -7.67
CA GLU A 84 3.07 -11.52 -9.14
C GLU A 84 1.78 -11.98 -9.87
N SER A 85 1.03 -12.94 -9.31
CA SER A 85 -0.27 -13.35 -9.88
C SER A 85 -1.35 -12.30 -9.67
N GLN A 86 -1.32 -11.58 -8.55
CA GLN A 86 -2.22 -10.46 -8.29
C GLN A 86 -1.91 -9.25 -9.18
N VAL A 87 -0.66 -9.04 -9.61
CA VAL A 87 -0.33 -7.99 -10.59
C VAL A 87 -1.06 -8.20 -11.92
N ARG A 88 -1.18 -9.46 -12.38
CA ARG A 88 -1.93 -9.78 -13.61
C ARG A 88 -3.40 -9.40 -13.48
N LYS A 89 -4.02 -9.75 -12.35
CA LYS A 89 -5.40 -9.34 -12.04
C LYS A 89 -5.55 -7.82 -11.89
N ALA A 90 -4.58 -7.13 -11.29
CA ALA A 90 -4.58 -5.65 -11.21
C ALA A 90 -4.63 -5.02 -12.60
N ARG A 91 -3.91 -5.61 -13.57
CA ARG A 91 -3.89 -5.16 -14.95
C ARG A 91 -5.22 -5.38 -15.66
N GLU A 92 -5.89 -6.51 -15.41
CA GLU A 92 -7.25 -6.76 -15.90
C GLU A 92 -8.24 -5.72 -15.37
N VAL A 93 -8.19 -5.42 -14.06
CA VAL A 93 -9.02 -4.37 -13.45
C VAL A 93 -8.74 -2.99 -14.08
N PHE A 94 -7.47 -2.63 -14.27
CA PHE A 94 -7.11 -1.37 -14.91
C PHE A 94 -7.63 -1.30 -16.36
N ASN A 95 -7.45 -2.36 -17.15
CA ASN A 95 -7.93 -2.41 -18.53
C ASN A 95 -9.46 -2.33 -18.61
N PHE A 96 -10.17 -3.01 -17.71
CA PHE A 96 -11.63 -2.91 -17.61
C PHE A 96 -12.07 -1.47 -17.34
N ILE A 97 -11.44 -0.79 -16.37
CA ILE A 97 -11.77 0.62 -16.06
C ILE A 97 -11.51 1.53 -17.26
N LYS A 98 -10.45 1.28 -18.04
CA LYS A 98 -10.19 2.05 -19.27
C LYS A 98 -11.28 1.81 -20.31
N GLN A 99 -11.63 0.55 -20.58
CA GLN A 99 -12.62 0.17 -21.59
C GLN A 99 -14.01 0.74 -21.28
N GLU A 100 -14.50 0.57 -20.06
CA GLU A 100 -15.81 1.12 -19.65
C GLU A 100 -15.89 2.65 -19.79
N ARG A 101 -14.74 3.34 -19.71
CA ARG A 101 -14.66 4.79 -19.90
C ARG A 101 -14.57 5.19 -21.37
N ASP A 102 -13.82 4.44 -22.17
CA ASP A 102 -13.74 4.67 -23.63
C ASP A 102 -15.06 4.36 -24.35
N ILE A 103 -15.92 3.50 -23.78
CA ILE A 103 -17.26 3.17 -24.32
C ILE A 103 -18.32 4.22 -23.94
N GLY A 104 -18.07 5.05 -22.92
CA GLY A 104 -19.04 6.01 -22.38
C GLY A 104 -18.96 7.44 -22.94
N ASP A 105 -18.04 7.71 -23.86
CA ASP A 105 -17.89 8.97 -24.62
C ASP A 105 -18.38 8.81 -26.07
#